data_AF-A0A3Q3VUF1-F1
#
_entry.id   AF-A0A3Q3VUF1-F1
#
_cell.length_a   1.000
_cell.length_b   1.000
_cell.length_c   1.000
_cell.angle_alpha   90.00
_cell.angle_beta   90.00
_cell.angle_gamma   90.00
#
_symmetry.space_group_name_H-M   'P 1'
#
loop_
_entity.id
_entity.type
_entity.pdbx_description
1 polymer ?
#
loop_
_entity_poly.entity_id
_entity_poly.type
_entity_poly.pdbx_seq_one_letter_code
_entity_poly.pdbx_strand_id
1 'polypeptide(L)' 'VFQQDNAAVHNARQTKDLFQENNVAVFNHPAWSPRLDPIENTYHLPRHI' A
#
# COMPACT_ATOMS: atom_id res chain seq x y z
N VAL A 1 6.57 -2.82 8.88
CA VAL A 1 5.45 -1.91 8.58
C VAL A 1 4.98 -2.22 7.16
N PHE A 2 3.68 -2.37 6.94
CA PHE A 2 3.09 -2.66 5.63
C PHE A 2 2.83 -1.33 4.90
N GLN A 3 3.25 -1.21 3.64
CA GLN A 3 3.01 -0.05 2.80
C GLN A 3 1.99 -0.40 1.72
N GLN A 4 1.04 0.52 1.51
CA GLN A 4 0.05 0.52 0.44
C GLN A 4 -0.37 1.97 0.19
N ASP A 5 -0.92 2.26 -0.97
CA ASP A 5 -1.53 3.55 -1.23
C ASP A 5 -2.86 3.72 -0.46
N ASN A 6 -3.48 4.90 -0.59
CA ASN A 6 -4.71 5.22 0.11
C ASN A 6 -5.98 4.94 -0.72
N ALA A 7 -5.96 4.04 -1.72
CA ALA A 7 -7.16 3.78 -2.50
C ALA A 7 -8.34 3.31 -1.60
N ALA A 8 -9.57 3.54 -2.06
CA ALA A 8 -10.77 3.33 -1.24
C ALA A 8 -10.89 1.89 -0.70
N VAL A 9 -10.47 0.89 -1.48
CA VAL A 9 -10.47 -0.53 -1.09
C VAL A 9 -9.45 -0.85 0.01
N HIS A 10 -8.29 -0.16 0.01
CA HIS A 10 -7.25 -0.28 1.03
C HIS A 10 -7.66 0.40 2.34
N ASN A 11 -8.48 1.45 2.25
CA ASN A 11 -9.00 2.18 3.40
C ASN A 11 -10.37 1.70 3.91
N ALA A 12 -10.95 0.69 3.26
CA ALA A 12 -12.22 0.10 3.68
C ALA A 12 -12.12 -0.48 5.09
N ARG A 13 -13.24 -0.48 5.81
CA ARG A 13 -13.32 -0.99 7.18
C ARG A 13 -12.81 -2.44 7.29
N GLN A 14 -13.26 -3.31 6.41
CA GLN A 14 -12.86 -4.73 6.41
C GLN A 14 -11.34 -4.90 6.28
N THR A 15 -10.71 -4.11 5.43
CA THR A 15 -9.26 -4.12 5.24
C THR A 15 -8.52 -3.63 6.49
N LYS A 16 -9.03 -2.59 7.16
CA LYS A 16 -8.47 -2.08 8.42
C LYS A 16 -8.62 -3.08 9.57
N ASP A 17 -9.80 -3.69 9.69
CA ASP A 17 -10.10 -4.71 10.70
C ASP A 17 -9.13 -5.91 10.52
N LEU A 18 -8.92 -6.37 9.29
CA LEU A 18 -7.96 -7.44 8.98
C LEU A 18 -6.52 -7.10 9.40
N PHE A 19 -6.03 -5.89 9.15
CA PHE A 19 -4.69 -5.50 9.61
C PHE A 19 -4.60 -5.43 11.13
N GLN A 20 -5.64 -4.93 11.79
CA GLN A 20 -5.68 -4.85 13.25
C GLN A 20 -5.68 -6.24 13.89
N GLU A 21 -6.54 -7.16 13.42
CA GLU A 21 -6.63 -8.54 13.90
C GLU A 21 -5.30 -9.29 13.78
N ASN A 22 -4.52 -8.99 12.73
CA ASN A 22 -3.23 -9.60 12.46
C ASN A 22 -2.03 -8.83 13.04
N ASN A 23 -2.26 -7.76 13.82
CA ASN A 23 -1.22 -6.90 14.38
C ASN A 23 -0.25 -6.32 13.32
N VAL A 24 -0.78 -6.03 12.13
CA VAL A 24 0.00 -5.46 11.02
C VAL A 24 0.02 -3.94 11.15
N ALA A 25 1.18 -3.37 11.49
CA ALA A 25 1.38 -1.93 11.46
C ALA A 25 1.40 -1.43 10.00
N VAL A 26 0.46 -0.56 9.64
CA VAL A 26 0.34 0.06 8.30
C VAL A 26 1.00 1.44 8.30
N PHE A 27 1.78 1.74 7.26
CA PHE A 27 2.39 3.03 7.04
C PHE A 27 1.36 4.03 6.52
N ASN A 28 1.31 5.25 7.09
CA ASN A 28 0.41 6.29 6.62
C ASN A 28 0.96 6.96 5.36
N HIS A 29 0.52 6.47 4.19
CA HIS A 29 0.99 6.97 2.90
C HIS A 29 0.38 8.36 2.59
N PRO A 30 1.19 9.36 2.25
CA PRO A 30 0.66 10.67 1.86
C PRO A 30 -0.09 10.60 0.52
N ALA A 31 -1.18 11.37 0.40
CA ALA A 31 -1.96 11.45 -0.83
C ALA A 31 -1.10 11.94 -2.01
N TRP A 32 -1.43 11.51 -3.23
CA TRP A 32 -0.77 11.95 -4.47
C TRP A 32 0.75 11.77 -4.51
N SER A 33 1.25 10.74 -3.82
CA SER A 33 2.69 10.49 -3.68
C SER A 33 3.12 9.16 -4.33
N PRO A 34 2.92 8.95 -5.64
CA PRO A 34 3.28 7.70 -6.31
C PRO A 34 4.79 7.43 -6.27
N ARG A 35 5.63 8.47 -6.27
CA ARG A 35 7.09 8.32 -6.12
C ARG A 35 7.52 7.73 -4.77
N LEU A 36 6.65 7.75 -3.78
CA LEU A 36 6.91 7.17 -2.46
C LEU A 36 6.40 5.73 -2.33
N ASP A 37 5.70 5.21 -3.34
CA ASP A 37 5.24 3.83 -3.36
C ASP A 37 6.30 2.93 -4.03
N PRO A 38 6.95 2.01 -3.31
CA PRO A 38 7.96 1.13 -3.89
C PRO A 38 7.43 0.25 -5.04
N ILE A 39 6.13 -0.03 -5.09
CA ILE A 39 5.55 -0.88 -6.13
C ILE A 39 5.59 -0.21 -7.51
N GLU A 40 5.48 1.12 -7.55
CA GLU A 40 5.59 1.92 -8.78
C GLU A 40 6.96 1.72 -9.45
N ASN A 41 8.03 1.65 -8.67
CA ASN A 41 9.35 1.34 -9.21
C ASN A 41 9.39 -0.04 -9.88
N THR A 42 8.70 -1.03 -9.29
CA THR A 42 8.61 -2.39 -9.87
C THR A 42 7.82 -2.39 -11.18
N TYR A 43 6.74 -1.63 -11.27
CA TYR A 43 5.96 -1.51 -12.51
C TYR A 43 6.74 -0.84 -13.64
N HIS A 44 7.68 0.04 -13.32
CA HIS A 44 8.54 0.71 -14.29
C HIS A 44 9.82 -0.06 -14.64
N LEU A 45 10.17 -1.10 -13.90
CA LEU A 45 11.28 -1.97 -14.27
C LEU A 45 10.92 -2.77 -15.54
N PRO A 46 11.87 -2.95 -16.47
CA PRO A 46 11.68 -3.83 -17.60
C PRO A 46 11.32 -5.22 -17.10
N ARG A 47 10.13 -5.72 -17.47
CA ARG A 47 9.79 -7.11 -17.21
C ARG A 47 10.61 -7.96 -18.17
N HIS A 48 11.62 -8.65 -17.64
CA HIS A 48 12.28 -9.74 -18.35
C HIS A 48 11.28 -10.89 -18.46
N ILE A 49 10.51 -10.90 -19.55
CA ILE A 49 9.65 -12.01 -19.98
C ILE A 49 10.21 -12.52 -21.30
#